data_AF-Q674N4-F1
#
_entry.id   AF-Q674N4-F1
#
_cell.length_a   1.000
_cell.length_b   1.000
_cell.length_c   1.000
_cell.angle_alpha   90.00
_cell.angle_beta   90.00
_cell.angle_gamma   90.00
#
_symmetry.space_group_name_H-M   'P 1'
#
loop_
_entity.id
_entity.type
_entity.pdbx_description
1 polymer ?
#
loop_
_entity_poly.entity_id
_entity_poly.type
_entity_poly.pdbx_seq_one_letter_code
_entity_poly.pdbx_strand_id
1 'polypeptide(L)'
;MKMWLFFFICMLGVLLLLLLLVFFLIVKMDYSREKYSTFECGFDVLGDLRIPFSIHFYFITIIFLIFDVEVVLLLPFIYIVKCSGVFFFVFVFFFFFLVLVGGFFYEWYFGFLNWLF
;
A
#
# COMPACT_ATOMS: atom_id res chain seq x y z
N MET A 1 36.58 -7.32 7.29
CA MET A 1 35.25 -6.80 7.66
C MET A 1 34.11 -7.49 6.91
N LYS A 2 34.09 -7.53 5.55
CA LYS A 2 33.03 -8.19 4.76
C LYS A 2 32.81 -9.69 5.07
N MET A 3 33.89 -10.46 5.28
CA MET A 3 33.79 -11.90 5.58
C MET A 3 33.19 -12.21 6.96
N TRP A 4 33.47 -11.37 7.95
CA TRP A 4 32.89 -11.47 9.29
C TRP A 4 31.39 -11.14 9.27
N LEU A 5 31.02 -10.15 8.46
CA LEU A 5 29.63 -9.76 8.27
C LEU A 5 28.82 -10.88 7.59
N PHE A 6 29.41 -11.58 6.61
CA PHE A 6 28.80 -12.76 5.99
C PHE A 6 28.58 -13.89 7.00
N PHE A 7 29.59 -14.21 7.82
CA PHE A 7 29.46 -15.25 8.84
C PHE A 7 28.37 -14.91 9.88
N PHE A 8 28.30 -13.64 10.30
CA PHE A 8 27.27 -13.17 11.23
C PHE A 8 25.85 -13.32 10.65
N ILE A 9 25.66 -13.00 9.37
CA ILE A 9 24.37 -13.19 8.68
C ILE A 9 24.00 -14.67 8.59
N CYS A 10 24.95 -15.56 8.26
CA CYS A 10 24.69 -16.99 8.22
C CYS A 10 24.27 -17.54 9.59
N MET A 11 24.95 -17.13 10.66
CA MET A 11 24.62 -17.54 12.03
C MET A 11 23.21 -17.08 12.44
N LEU A 12 22.83 -15.85 12.10
CA LEU A 12 21.47 -15.35 12.34
C LEU A 12 20.42 -16.16 11.56
N GLY A 13 20.70 -16.52 10.30
CA GLY A 13 19.81 -17.35 9.50
C GLY A 13 19.58 -18.75 10.10
N VAL A 14 20.65 -19.38 10.58
CA VAL A 14 20.56 -20.69 11.26
C VAL A 14 19.76 -20.57 12.57
N LEU A 15 19.99 -19.51 13.35
CA LEU A 15 19.23 -19.26 14.58
C LEU A 15 17.73 -19.12 14.31
N LEU A 16 17.35 -18.35 13.28
CA LEU A 16 15.94 -18.17 12.88
C LEU A 16 15.29 -19.49 12.47
N LEU A 17 16.00 -20.33 11.70
CA LEU A 17 15.52 -21.64 11.30
C LEU A 17 15.29 -22.56 12.52
N LEU A 18 16.22 -22.58 13.47
CA LEU A 18 16.07 -23.34 14.70
C LEU A 18 14.88 -22.87 15.53
N LEU A 19 14.65 -21.56 15.60
CA LEU A 19 13.53 -20.98 16.33
C LEU A 19 12.18 -21.36 15.70
N LEU A 20 12.10 -21.36 14.37
CA LEU A 20 10.92 -21.82 13.63
C LEU A 20 10.66 -23.32 13.84
N LEU A 21 11.71 -24.15 13.84
CA LEU A 21 11.59 -25.58 14.12
C LEU A 21 11.06 -25.84 15.52
N VAL A 22 11.61 -25.14 16.52
CA VAL A 22 11.16 -25.24 17.91
C VAL A 22 9.70 -24.80 18.04
N PHE A 23 9.31 -23.71 17.38
CA PHE A 23 7.91 -23.27 17.36
C PHE A 23 6.99 -24.35 16.79
N PHE A 24 7.33 -24.96 15.66
CA PHE A 24 6.52 -26.01 15.05
C PHE A 24 6.42 -27.28 15.91
N LEU A 25 7.49 -27.65 16.63
CA LEU A 25 7.50 -28.81 17.53
C LEU A 25 6.68 -28.57 18.82
N ILE A 26 6.64 -27.34 19.33
CA ILE A 26 5.92 -27.00 20.56
C ILE A 26 4.42 -26.79 20.30
N VAL A 27 4.05 -26.25 19.14
CA VAL A 27 2.64 -25.96 18.83
C VAL A 27 1.86 -27.26 18.70
N LYS A 28 1.00 -27.51 19.69
CA LYS A 28 0.03 -28.59 19.65
C LYS A 28 -1.15 -28.19 18.75
N MET A 29 -1.24 -28.82 17.59
CA MET A 29 -2.36 -28.64 16.66
C MET A 29 -3.57 -29.45 17.16
N ASP A 30 -4.54 -28.79 17.79
CA ASP A 30 -5.83 -29.40 18.09
C ASP A 30 -6.79 -29.18 16.92
N TYR A 31 -7.23 -30.27 16.29
CA TYR A 31 -8.06 -30.21 15.10
C TYR A 31 -9.57 -30.16 15.42
N SER A 32 -10.02 -29.23 16.25
CA SER A 32 -11.45 -29.06 16.55
C SER A 32 -12.13 -28.20 15.49
N ARG A 33 -13.33 -28.60 15.03
CA ARG A 33 -14.14 -27.84 14.07
C ARG A 33 -14.31 -26.37 14.47
N GLU A 34 -14.52 -26.10 15.75
CA GLU A 34 -14.70 -24.74 16.30
C GLU A 34 -13.45 -23.85 16.23
N LYS A 35 -12.25 -24.44 16.10
CA LYS A 35 -11.01 -23.67 15.88
C LYS A 35 -10.82 -23.31 14.41
N TYR A 36 -11.49 -24.02 13.50
CA TYR A 36 -11.42 -23.80 12.06
C TYR A 36 -12.65 -23.09 11.49
N SER A 37 -13.70 -22.89 12.29
CA SER A 37 -14.83 -22.05 11.92
C SER A 37 -14.44 -20.57 11.95
N THR A 38 -15.12 -19.78 11.12
CA THR A 38 -14.96 -18.33 11.09
C THR A 38 -15.48 -17.70 12.37
N PHE A 39 -14.68 -16.80 12.97
CA PHE A 39 -15.06 -16.11 14.19
C PHE A 39 -16.09 -15.01 13.90
N GLU A 40 -17.30 -15.15 14.43
CA GLU A 40 -18.37 -14.13 14.37
C GLU A 40 -18.89 -13.81 15.78
N CYS A 41 -17.98 -13.36 16.67
CA CYS A 41 -18.28 -12.99 18.05
C CYS A 41 -18.98 -14.09 18.89
N GLY A 42 -18.70 -15.36 18.57
CA GLY A 42 -19.29 -16.52 19.27
C GLY A 42 -20.61 -17.02 18.69
N PHE A 43 -21.06 -16.44 17.57
CA PHE A 43 -22.21 -16.91 16.81
C PHE A 43 -21.77 -17.63 15.53
N ASP A 44 -22.67 -18.45 14.98
CA ASP A 44 -22.51 -19.02 13.65
C ASP A 44 -22.88 -17.98 12.58
N VAL A 45 -21.97 -17.75 11.63
CA VAL A 45 -22.26 -17.79 10.18
C VAL A 45 -23.65 -17.36 9.70
N LEU A 46 -24.17 -16.16 9.99
CA LEU A 46 -25.49 -15.77 9.47
C LEU A 46 -25.40 -15.26 8.02
N GLY A 47 -25.43 -16.18 7.05
CA GLY A 47 -25.52 -15.88 5.63
C GLY A 47 -24.19 -15.99 4.88
N ASP A 48 -24.16 -15.46 3.65
CA ASP A 48 -22.98 -15.54 2.81
C ASP A 48 -21.92 -14.51 3.22
N LEU A 49 -20.67 -14.96 3.36
CA LEU A 49 -19.50 -14.12 3.66
C LEU A 49 -19.13 -13.14 2.53
N ARG A 50 -19.75 -13.28 1.35
CA ARG A 50 -19.48 -12.47 0.16
C ARG A 50 -20.57 -11.41 0.01
N ILE A 51 -20.50 -10.39 0.84
CA ILE A 51 -21.39 -9.24 0.80
C ILE A 51 -20.80 -8.22 -0.20
N PRO A 52 -21.62 -7.57 -1.04
CA PRO A 52 -21.15 -6.46 -1.86
C PRO A 52 -20.50 -5.39 -0.98
N PHE A 53 -19.24 -5.09 -1.30
CA PHE A 53 -18.46 -4.10 -0.59
C PHE A 53 -18.86 -2.68 -1.02
N SER A 54 -18.59 -1.68 -0.18
CA SER A 54 -19.01 -0.31 -0.49
C SER A 54 -18.21 0.27 -1.66
N ILE A 55 -18.94 0.90 -2.58
CA ILE A 55 -18.39 1.47 -3.83
C ILE A 55 -17.47 2.68 -3.55
N HIS A 56 -17.56 3.29 -2.38
CA HIS A 56 -16.73 4.43 -1.99
C HIS A 56 -15.23 4.10 -2.02
N PHE A 57 -14.84 2.91 -1.56
CA PHE A 57 -13.43 2.50 -1.62
C PHE A 57 -12.92 2.26 -3.04
N TYR A 58 -13.81 1.96 -3.98
CA TYR A 58 -13.45 1.80 -5.38
C TYR A 58 -13.01 3.13 -6.01
N PHE A 59 -13.77 4.21 -5.79
CA PHE A 59 -13.42 5.53 -6.30
C PHE A 59 -12.13 6.06 -5.69
N ILE A 60 -11.93 5.89 -4.38
CA ILE A 60 -10.68 6.27 -3.71
C ILE A 60 -9.48 5.53 -4.32
N THR A 61 -9.63 4.24 -4.65
CA THR A 61 -8.57 3.43 -5.25
C THR A 61 -8.19 3.93 -6.66
N ILE A 62 -9.19 4.31 -7.47
CA ILE A 62 -8.93 4.84 -8.82
C ILE A 62 -8.22 6.19 -8.75
N ILE A 63 -8.70 7.09 -7.89
CA ILE A 63 -8.09 8.41 -7.70
C ILE A 63 -6.63 8.26 -7.23
N PHE A 64 -6.39 7.36 -6.28
CA PHE A 64 -5.03 7.05 -5.81
C PHE A 64 -4.12 6.56 -6.94
N LEU A 65 -4.61 5.67 -7.81
CA LEU A 65 -3.84 5.14 -8.93
C LEU A 65 -3.49 6.25 -9.93
N ILE A 66 -4.43 7.12 -10.27
CA ILE A 66 -4.20 8.26 -11.17
C ILE A 66 -3.16 9.21 -10.56
N PHE A 67 -3.33 9.57 -9.28
CA PHE A 67 -2.40 10.45 -8.58
C PHE A 67 -0.98 9.87 -8.49
N ASP A 68 -0.82 8.56 -8.31
CA ASP A 68 0.50 7.91 -8.30
C ASP A 68 1.21 8.05 -9.67
N VAL A 69 0.46 7.89 -10.77
CA VAL A 69 0.98 8.13 -12.13
C VAL A 69 1.40 9.59 -12.31
N GLU A 70 0.63 10.54 -11.79
CA GLU A 70 0.98 11.97 -11.87
C GLU A 70 2.24 12.32 -11.07
N VAL A 71 2.45 11.68 -9.91
CA VAL A 71 3.69 11.84 -9.12
C VAL A 71 4.89 11.25 -9.86
N VAL A 72 4.73 10.11 -10.55
CA VAL A 72 5.79 9.55 -11.41
C VAL A 72 6.19 10.53 -12.51
N LEU A 73 5.23 11.27 -13.09
CA LEU A 73 5.50 12.31 -14.09
C LEU A 73 6.25 13.52 -13.53
N LEU A 74 6.23 13.78 -12.22
CA LEU A 74 7.01 14.83 -11.58
C LEU A 74 8.49 14.49 -11.42
N LEU A 75 8.86 13.22 -11.26
CA LEU A 75 10.25 12.79 -11.05
C LEU A 75 11.26 13.30 -12.11
N PRO A 76 10.98 13.26 -13.43
CA PRO A 76 11.94 13.73 -14.43
C PRO A 76 12.22 15.24 -14.36
N PHE A 77 11.35 16.05 -13.74
CA PHE A 77 11.56 17.50 -13.62
C PHE A 77 12.88 17.84 -12.90
N ILE A 78 13.30 17.02 -11.94
CA ILE A 78 14.57 17.20 -11.22
C ILE A 78 15.77 17.22 -12.18
N TYR A 79 15.72 16.41 -13.24
CA TYR A 79 16.77 16.36 -14.25
C TYR A 79 16.63 17.48 -15.29
N ILE A 80 15.39 17.85 -15.66
CA ILE A 80 15.11 18.89 -16.65
C ILE A 80 15.59 20.28 -16.18
N VAL A 81 15.59 20.56 -14.87
CA VAL A 81 16.17 21.81 -14.31
C VAL A 81 17.61 22.02 -14.75
N LYS A 82 18.39 20.93 -14.88
CA LYS A 82 19.82 21.01 -15.22
C LYS A 82 20.07 21.21 -16.71
N CYS A 83 19.15 20.79 -17.57
CA CYS A 83 19.32 20.76 -19.03
C CYS A 83 18.58 21.88 -19.77
N SER A 84 17.54 22.46 -19.16
CA SER A 84 16.68 23.46 -19.81
C SER A 84 16.85 24.86 -19.21
N GLY A 85 16.40 25.88 -19.94
CA GLY A 85 16.39 27.25 -19.42
C GLY A 85 15.42 27.40 -18.25
N VAL A 86 15.85 28.11 -17.20
CA VAL A 86 15.08 28.29 -15.94
C VAL A 86 13.65 28.80 -16.21
N PHE A 87 13.49 29.75 -17.14
CA PHE A 87 12.18 30.30 -17.46
C PHE A 87 11.22 29.26 -18.08
N PHE A 88 11.73 28.43 -19.00
CA PHE A 88 10.94 27.37 -19.62
C PHE A 88 10.56 26.27 -18.62
N PHE A 89 11.51 25.89 -17.76
CA PHE A 89 11.26 24.95 -16.67
C PHE A 89 10.12 25.44 -15.75
N VAL A 90 10.20 26.68 -15.27
CA VAL A 90 9.18 27.25 -14.36
C VAL A 90 7.81 27.28 -15.04
N PHE A 91 7.75 27.66 -16.32
CA PHE A 91 6.47 27.69 -17.04
C PHE A 91 5.82 26.31 -17.14
N VAL A 92 6.57 25.28 -17.55
CA VAL A 92 6.05 23.92 -17.70
C VAL A 92 5.66 23.33 -16.35
N PHE A 93 6.50 23.52 -15.32
CA PHE A 93 6.20 23.05 -13.97
C PHE A 93 4.94 23.72 -13.40
N PHE A 94 4.80 25.03 -13.57
CA PHE A 94 3.63 25.78 -13.11
C PHE A 94 2.35 25.33 -13.82
N PHE A 95 2.42 25.12 -15.14
CA PHE A 95 1.29 24.59 -15.91
C PHE A 95 0.87 23.20 -15.41
N PHE A 96 1.84 22.30 -15.21
CA PHE A 96 1.58 20.96 -14.68
C PHE A 96 0.99 21.00 -13.26
N PHE A 97 1.52 21.87 -12.39
CA PHE A 97 1.01 22.04 -11.04
C PHE A 97 -0.44 22.58 -11.02
N LEU A 98 -0.79 23.49 -11.93
CA LEU A 98 -2.16 23.96 -12.08
C LEU A 98 -3.13 22.84 -12.45
N VAL A 99 -2.72 21.91 -13.31
CA VAL A 99 -3.54 20.75 -13.68
C VAL A 99 -3.77 19.85 -12.47
N LEU A 100 -2.73 19.55 -11.70
CA LEU A 100 -2.84 18.77 -10.46
C LEU A 100 -3.83 19.37 -9.46
N VAL A 101 -3.66 20.66 -9.17
CA VAL A 101 -4.52 21.37 -8.21
C VAL A 101 -5.96 21.46 -8.74
N GLY A 102 -6.14 21.72 -10.03
CA GLY A 102 -7.44 21.77 -10.68
C GLY A 102 -8.18 20.43 -10.64
N GLY A 103 -7.47 19.33 -10.92
CA GLY A 103 -8.01 17.97 -10.83
C GLY A 103 -8.45 17.63 -9.41
N PHE A 104 -7.62 17.94 -8.42
CA PHE A 104 -7.96 17.72 -7.02
C PHE A 104 -9.21 18.51 -6.57
N PHE A 105 -9.32 19.78 -6.95
CA PHE A 105 -10.52 20.57 -6.64
C PHE A 105 -11.77 20.02 -7.32
N TYR A 106 -11.65 19.52 -8.55
CA TYR A 106 -12.74 18.86 -9.25
C TYR A 106 -13.21 17.62 -8.48
N GLU A 107 -12.31 16.74 -8.10
CA GLU A 107 -12.63 15.52 -7.33
C GLU A 107 -13.30 15.83 -5.99
N TRP A 108 -12.82 16.87 -5.29
CA TRP A 108 -13.45 17.35 -4.06
C TRP A 108 -14.87 17.84 -4.33
N TYR A 109 -15.08 18.68 -5.33
CA TYR A 109 -16.41 19.23 -5.64
C TYR A 109 -17.44 18.13 -5.93
N PHE A 110 -17.04 17.04 -6.59
CA PHE A 110 -17.91 15.89 -6.84
C PHE A 110 -18.13 14.98 -5.62
N GLY A 111 -17.42 15.22 -4.51
CA GLY A 111 -17.62 14.49 -3.27
C GLY A 111 -17.08 13.06 -3.28
N PHE A 112 -16.24 12.69 -4.25
CA PHE A 112 -15.64 11.34 -4.30
C PHE A 112 -14.73 11.04 -3.10
N LEU A 113 -14.25 12.08 -2.42
CA LEU A 113 -13.43 12.01 -1.21
C LEU A 113 -14.24 11.95 0.09
N ASN A 114 -15.56 12.15 0.04
CA ASN A 114 -16.40 12.09 1.23
C ASN A 114 -16.63 10.64 1.65
N TRP A 115 -16.24 10.33 2.89
CA TRP A 115 -16.33 8.99 3.47
C TRP A 115 -17.59 8.79 4.34
N LEU A 116 -18.26 9.89 4.71
CA LEU A 116 -19.32 9.90 5.73
C LEU A 116 -20.76 9.93 5.18
N PHE A 117 -20.96 9.71 3.88
CA PHE A 117 -22.29 9.63 3.27
C PHE A 117 -22.38 8.48 2.28
#